data_AF-A0A972X5U6-F1
#
_entry.id   AF-A0A972X5U6-F1
#
_cell.length_a   1.000
_cell.length_b   1.000
_cell.length_c   1.000
_cell.angle_alpha   90.00
_cell.angle_beta   90.00
_cell.angle_gamma   90.00
#
_symmetry.space_group_name_H-M   'P 1'
#
loop_
_entity.id
_entity.type
_entity.pdbx_description
1 polymer ?
#
loop_
_entity_poly.entity_id
_entity_poly.type
_entity_poly.pdbx_seq_one_letter_code
_entity_poly.pdbx_strand_id
1 'polypeptide(L)'
;MPFVVELGKDVTITGVANGRTATFTNTASEIDVTKFGDSARKFRKALIEQTVEVECVDAPGVDAGDTFTIAGSNTGDETFICTSVATADPIDGIQTFTVSGVRTTSAA
;
A
#
# COMPACT_ATOMS: atom_id res chain seq x y z
N MET A 1 9.89 -7.81 -1.19
CA MET A 1 9.11 -8.99 -0.79
C MET A 1 7.79 -8.47 -0.30
N PRO A 2 6.65 -8.96 -0.82
CA PRO A 2 5.35 -8.59 -0.29
C PRO A 2 5.25 -9.10 1.15
N PHE A 3 4.70 -8.29 2.05
CA PHE A 3 4.35 -8.71 3.40
C PHE A 3 2.88 -8.42 3.64
N VAL A 4 2.20 -9.35 4.31
CA VAL A 4 0.77 -9.24 4.61
C VAL A 4 0.61 -8.55 5.95
N VAL A 5 -0.24 -7.53 5.99
CA VAL A 5 -0.59 -6.79 7.20
C VAL A 5 -2.04 -7.12 7.55
N GLU A 6 -2.29 -7.59 8.79
CA GLU A 6 -3.66 -7.71 9.27
C GLU A 6 -4.09 -6.39 9.93
N LEU A 7 -5.28 -5.93 9.53
CA LEU A 7 -5.81 -4.64 9.89
C LEU A 7 -6.39 -4.65 11.31
N GLY A 8 -6.21 -3.55 12.04
CA GLY A 8 -6.73 -3.39 13.40
C GLY A 8 -5.82 -3.90 14.53
N LYS A 9 -4.69 -4.57 14.22
CA LYS A 9 -3.65 -4.92 15.21
C LYS A 9 -2.32 -4.20 14.99
N ASP A 10 -1.84 -4.16 13.75
CA ASP A 10 -0.50 -3.65 13.41
C ASP A 10 -0.57 -2.32 12.64
N VAL A 11 -1.72 -2.05 12.02
CA VAL A 11 -1.94 -0.96 11.06
C VAL A 11 -3.40 -0.53 11.09
N THR A 12 -3.61 0.79 11.04
CA THR A 12 -4.92 1.47 10.97
C THR A 12 -5.10 2.04 9.58
N ILE A 13 -6.20 1.70 8.89
CA ILE A 13 -6.59 2.37 7.65
C ILE A 13 -7.64 3.42 7.97
N THR A 14 -7.36 4.65 7.55
CA THR A 14 -8.28 5.78 7.65
C THR A 14 -8.82 6.09 6.25
N GLY A 15 -10.14 6.07 6.10
CA GLY A 15 -10.83 6.36 4.84
C GLY A 15 -11.46 5.12 4.19
N VAL A 16 -10.94 3.91 4.43
CA VAL A 16 -11.51 2.65 3.93
C VAL A 16 -12.25 1.94 5.06
N ALA A 17 -13.54 1.66 4.86
CA ALA A 17 -14.35 0.88 5.79
C ALA A 17 -14.20 -0.63 5.54
N ASN A 18 -14.38 -1.42 6.61
CA ASN A 18 -14.44 -2.89 6.57
C ASN A 18 -13.22 -3.60 5.94
N GLY A 19 -12.05 -2.96 5.96
CA GLY A 19 -10.80 -3.60 5.54
C GLY A 19 -10.46 -4.79 6.43
N ARG A 20 -10.21 -5.94 5.80
CA ARG A 20 -9.85 -7.21 6.46
C ARG A 20 -8.35 -7.49 6.38
N THR A 21 -7.78 -7.30 5.19
CA THR A 21 -6.39 -7.64 4.87
C THR A 21 -5.83 -6.58 3.94
N ALA A 22 -4.58 -6.18 4.16
CA ALA A 22 -3.86 -5.29 3.26
C ALA A 22 -2.55 -5.95 2.83
N THR A 23 -2.33 -5.99 1.52
CA THR A 23 -1.10 -6.48 0.91
C THR A 23 -0.33 -5.30 0.34
N PHE A 24 0.89 -5.10 0.83
CA PHE A 24 1.77 -4.04 0.35
C PHE A 24 2.82 -4.62 -0.59
N THR A 25 2.94 -4.04 -1.77
CA THR A 25 3.98 -4.35 -2.74
C THR A 25 4.91 -3.18 -2.89
N ASN A 26 6.13 -3.34 -2.38
CA ASN A 26 7.19 -2.34 -2.47
C ASN A 26 8.22 -2.76 -3.51
N THR A 27 8.36 -1.94 -4.56
CA THR A 27 9.41 -2.07 -5.56
C THR A 27 10.46 -1.01 -5.29
N ALA A 28 11.70 -1.45 -5.05
CA ALA A 28 12.84 -0.59 -4.85
C ALA A 28 13.94 -0.93 -5.86
N SER A 29 14.64 0.09 -6.36
CA SER A 29 15.83 -0.08 -7.19
C SER A 29 17.08 0.30 -6.42
N GLU A 30 18.18 -0.35 -6.80
CA GLU A 30 19.50 -0.10 -6.25
C GLU A 30 20.17 1.02 -7.03
N ILE A 31 20.32 2.17 -6.38
CA ILE A 31 21.07 3.30 -6.90
C ILE A 31 22.51 3.15 -6.44
N ASP A 32 23.44 3.10 -7.39
CA ASP A 32 24.87 3.19 -7.10
C ASP A 32 25.18 4.61 -6.61
N VAL A 33 25.60 4.70 -5.35
CA VAL A 33 25.97 5.96 -4.69
C VAL A 33 27.45 5.95 -4.33
N THR A 34 28.26 5.14 -5.03
CA THR A 34 29.69 5.05 -4.80
C THR A 34 30.33 6.41 -4.99
N LYS A 35 30.96 6.91 -3.93
CA LYS A 35 31.68 8.19 -3.95
C LYS A 35 33.14 7.96 -4.31
N PHE A 36 33.76 8.98 -4.89
CA PHE A 36 35.20 8.94 -5.16
C PHE A 36 35.96 8.79 -3.83
N GLY A 37 36.74 7.71 -3.69
CA GLY A 37 37.45 7.34 -2.47
C GLY A 37 36.86 6.16 -1.68
N ASP A 38 35.70 5.61 -2.09
CA ASP A 38 35.16 4.40 -1.46
C ASP A 38 35.91 3.13 -1.89
N SER A 39 36.28 2.31 -0.90
CA SER A 39 37.02 1.06 -1.11
C SER A 39 36.16 -0.09 -1.67
N ALA A 40 34.83 0.08 -1.70
CA ALA A 40 33.86 -0.88 -2.25
C ALA A 40 32.63 -0.15 -2.78
N ARG A 41 31.92 -0.79 -3.74
CA ARG A 41 30.68 -0.24 -4.30
C ARG A 41 29.60 -0.14 -3.25
N LYS A 42 28.89 0.99 -3.20
CA LYS A 42 27.77 1.21 -2.28
C LYS A 42 26.48 1.39 -3.06
N PHE A 43 25.50 0.56 -2.73
CA PHE A 43 24.17 0.64 -3.31
C PHE A 43 23.19 1.12 -2.24
N ARG A 44 22.37 2.12 -2.59
CA ARG A 44 21.25 2.57 -1.77
C ARG A 44 19.96 2.11 -2.42
N LYS A 45 19.06 1.52 -1.64
CA LYS A 45 17.71 1.21 -2.11
C LYS A 45 16.91 2.50 -2.16
N ALA A 46 16.47 2.88 -3.36
CA ALA A 46 15.47 3.91 -3.56
C ALA A 46 14.13 3.23 -3.82
N LEU A 47 13.11 3.59 -3.04
CA LEU A 47 11.74 3.16 -3.30
C LEU A 47 11.31 3.77 -4.65
N ILE A 48 10.97 2.92 -5.61
CA ILE A 48 10.42 3.36 -6.90
C ILE A 48 8.92 3.53 -6.75
N GLU A 49 8.27 2.49 -6.24
CA GLU A 49 6.82 2.41 -6.22
C GLU A 49 6.37 1.56 -5.05
N GLN A 50 5.26 1.98 -4.45
CA GLN A 50 4.59 1.27 -3.39
C GLN A 50 3.10 1.22 -3.73
N THR A 51 2.59 0.02 -3.92
CA THR A 51 1.18 -0.23 -4.15
C THR A 51 0.58 -1.00 -2.97
N VAL A 52 -0.71 -0.81 -2.75
CA VAL A 52 -1.46 -1.49 -1.72
C VAL A 52 -2.74 -2.07 -2.32
N GLU A 53 -3.06 -3.28 -1.90
CA GLU A 53 -4.33 -3.94 -2.17
C GLU A 53 -5.01 -4.22 -0.85
N VAL A 54 -6.18 -3.64 -0.63
CA VAL A 54 -6.98 -3.80 0.58
C VAL A 54 -8.22 -4.60 0.25
N GLU A 55 -8.37 -5.75 0.88
CA GLU A 55 -9.59 -6.55 0.78
C GLU A 55 -10.56 -6.12 1.87
N CYS A 56 -11.79 -5.81 1.47
CA CYS A 56 -12.87 -5.36 2.34
C CYS A 56 -14.06 -6.30 2.21
N VAL A 57 -14.77 -6.49 3.32
CA VAL A 57 -16.07 -7.18 3.35
C VAL A 57 -17.13 -6.09 3.36
N ASP A 58 -18.04 -6.08 2.39
CA ASP A 58 -18.96 -4.96 2.12
C ASP A 58 -18.28 -3.70 1.56
N ALA A 59 -19.12 -2.73 1.16
CA ALA A 59 -18.71 -1.54 0.46
C ALA A 59 -17.64 -0.75 1.24
N PRO A 60 -16.47 -0.45 0.63
CA PRO A 60 -15.34 0.16 1.32
C PRO A 60 -15.53 1.66 1.55
N GLY A 61 -16.54 2.29 0.92
CA GLY A 61 -16.84 3.70 1.08
C GLY A 61 -15.82 4.65 0.43
N VAL A 62 -14.97 4.13 -0.45
CA VAL A 62 -13.99 4.89 -1.25
C VAL A 62 -14.20 4.60 -2.72
N ASP A 63 -14.06 5.61 -3.56
CA ASP A 63 -14.11 5.51 -5.01
C ASP A 63 -12.73 5.66 -5.64
N ALA A 64 -12.60 5.27 -6.91
CA ALA A 64 -11.37 5.52 -7.67
C ALA A 64 -11.11 7.02 -7.78
N GLY A 65 -9.91 7.45 -7.38
CA GLY A 65 -9.49 8.84 -7.27
C GLY A 65 -9.48 9.37 -5.83
N ASP A 66 -10.16 8.71 -4.89
CA ASP A 66 -10.15 9.12 -3.50
C ASP A 66 -8.82 8.81 -2.83
N THR A 67 -8.49 9.59 -1.80
CA THR A 67 -7.31 9.36 -0.98
C THR A 67 -7.68 8.64 0.30
N PHE A 68 -6.88 7.66 0.68
CA PHE A 68 -6.96 7.00 1.96
C PHE A 68 -5.58 6.97 2.60
N THR A 69 -5.54 6.93 3.92
CA THR A 69 -4.28 6.91 4.67
C THR A 69 -4.13 5.58 5.38
N ILE A 70 -2.95 5.00 5.28
CA ILE A 70 -2.60 3.82 6.05
C ILE A 70 -1.51 4.23 7.04
N ALA A 71 -1.83 4.11 8.33
CA ALA A 71 -0.98 4.47 9.45
C ALA A 71 -0.55 3.19 10.19
N GLY A 72 0.75 2.98 10.37
CA GLY A 72 1.23 1.75 10.98
C GLY A 72 2.71 1.77 11.29
N SER A 73 3.12 1.06 12.34
CA SER A 73 4.50 1.04 12.82
C SER A 73 5.50 0.49 11.78
N ASN A 74 5.02 -0.37 10.88
CA ASN A 74 5.82 -1.01 9.83
C ASN A 74 5.64 -0.38 8.44
N THR A 75 4.53 0.32 8.20
CA THR A 75 4.19 0.94 6.91
C THR A 75 4.56 2.42 6.83
N GLY A 76 4.75 3.09 7.96
CA GLY A 76 4.80 4.55 8.01
C GLY A 76 3.39 5.15 7.85
N ASP A 77 3.22 6.40 8.26
CA ASP A 77 1.97 7.13 8.03
C ASP A 77 1.99 7.66 6.59
N GLU A 78 1.31 6.96 5.69
CA GLU A 78 1.38 7.25 4.27
C GLU A 78 0.00 7.34 3.61
N THR A 79 -0.10 8.30 2.68
CA THR A 79 -1.31 8.54 1.90
C THR A 79 -1.21 7.79 0.58
N PHE A 80 -2.32 7.16 0.20
CA PHE A 80 -2.49 6.41 -1.01
C PHE A 80 -3.67 7.00 -1.79
N ILE A 81 -3.56 7.01 -3.12
CA ILE A 81 -4.70 7.27 -4.00
C ILE A 81 -5.27 5.93 -4.42
N CYS A 82 -6.58 5.75 -4.24
CA CYS A 82 -7.34 4.65 -4.78
C CYS A 82 -7.31 4.74 -6.32
N THR A 83 -6.71 3.76 -6.98
CA THR A 83 -6.68 3.70 -8.45
C THR A 83 -7.85 2.91 -9.01
N SER A 84 -8.34 1.92 -8.27
CA SER A 84 -9.43 1.06 -8.69
C SER A 84 -10.05 0.35 -7.51
N VAL A 85 -11.36 0.13 -7.60
CA VAL A 85 -12.11 -0.73 -6.69
C VAL A 85 -12.70 -1.87 -7.52
N ALA A 86 -12.29 -3.10 -7.22
CA ALA A 86 -12.84 -4.30 -7.83
C ALA A 86 -13.86 -4.96 -6.90
N THR A 87 -14.94 -5.47 -7.45
CA THR A 87 -15.99 -6.18 -6.70
C THR A 87 -16.02 -7.64 -7.10
N ALA A 88 -16.15 -8.53 -6.13
CA ALA A 88 -16.29 -9.96 -6.34
C ALA A 88 -17.37 -10.54 -5.44
N ASP A 89 -18.21 -11.40 -6.03
CA ASP A 89 -19.31 -12.10 -5.36
C ASP A 89 -19.03 -13.62 -5.38
N PRO A 90 -18.10 -14.12 -4.55
CA PRO A 90 -17.61 -15.50 -4.66
C PRO A 90 -18.63 -16.57 -4.25
N ILE A 91 -19.63 -16.24 -3.42
CA ILE A 91 -20.79 -17.09 -3.12
C ILE A 91 -21.89 -16.31 -2.36
N ASP A 92 -23.13 -16.76 -2.56
CA ASP A 92 -24.40 -16.39 -1.90
C ASP A 92 -24.33 -15.30 -0.80
N GLY A 93 -24.42 -14.04 -1.22
CA GLY A 93 -24.68 -12.89 -0.35
C GLY A 93 -23.47 -12.19 0.27
N ILE A 94 -22.24 -12.67 0.06
CA ILE A 94 -21.02 -11.99 0.55
C ILE A 94 -20.38 -11.22 -0.60
N GLN A 95 -20.45 -9.89 -0.55
CA GLN A 95 -19.73 -9.01 -1.47
C GLN A 95 -18.35 -8.70 -0.90
N THR A 96 -17.31 -8.99 -1.69
CA THR A 96 -15.93 -8.64 -1.36
C THR A 96 -15.45 -7.53 -2.29
N PHE A 97 -14.77 -6.55 -1.71
CA PHE A 97 -14.24 -5.39 -2.43
C PHE A 97 -12.73 -5.37 -2.31
N THR A 98 -12.02 -5.27 -3.42
CA THR A 98 -10.57 -5.10 -3.45
C THR A 98 -10.27 -3.66 -3.87
N VAL A 99 -9.74 -2.87 -2.95
CA VAL A 99 -9.31 -1.50 -3.20
C VAL A 99 -7.82 -1.52 -3.51
N SER A 100 -7.44 -1.15 -4.73
CA SER A 100 -6.06 -0.97 -5.12
C SER A 100 -5.69 0.50 -5.04
N GLY A 101 -4.53 0.81 -4.47
CA GLY A 101 -4.02 2.15 -4.42
C GLY A 101 -2.52 2.24 -4.59
N VAL A 102 -2.07 3.41 -5.03
CA VAL A 102 -0.65 3.73 -5.20
C VAL A 102 -0.28 4.84 -4.23
N ARG A 103 0.88 4.71 -3.59
CA ARG A 103 1.42 5.72 -2.69
C ARG A 103 1.54 7.04 -3.43
N THR A 104 1.01 8.12 -2.86
CA THR A 104 1.38 9.45 -3.33
C THR A 104 2.76 9.78 -2.82
N THR A 105 3.74 9.82 -3.73
CA THR A 105 4.97 10.54 -3.46
C THR A 105 4.59 12.01 -3.36
N SER A 106 4.31 12.50 -2.14
CA SER A 106 4.41 13.92 -1.87
C SER A 106 5.88 14.28 -2.11
N ALA A 107 6.17 14.68 -3.35
CA ALA A 107 7.40 15.36 -3.69
C ALA A 107 7.32 16.73 -3.01
N ALA A 108 7.92 16.81 -1.82
CA ALA A 108 8.35 18.07 -1.24
C ALA A 108 9.71 18.45 -1.83
#